data_AF-A0A2S5GQP7-F1
#
_entry.id   AF-A0A2S5GQP7-F1
#
_cell.length_a   1.000
_cell.length_b   1.000
_cell.length_c   1.000
_cell.angle_alpha   90.00
_cell.angle_beta   90.00
_cell.angle_gamma   90.00
#
_symmetry.space_group_name_H-M   'P 1'
#
loop_
_entity.id
_entity.type
_entity.pdbx_description
1 polymer ?
#
loop_
_entity_poly.entity_id
_entity_poly.type
_entity_poly.pdbx_seq_one_letter_code
_entity_poly.pdbx_strand_id
1 'polypeptide(L)'
;MLWLLLFACWNVVLIYNDLRYRRVPNTLIVVGFVAQLLWLLAAAFVPGWTYPPRWTGWLMCGAGFLAALLFLPLWGRRLMGAGDVKAIAIQGLWLGLAPLILVMVLASLLAGVHALAYVVVSRYWAVSHRLRQIPYAMYLGIAALSVVLMPLNSPWYSWCSSWCSTAS
;
A
#
# COMPACT_ATOMS: atom_id res chain seq x y z
N MET A 1 5.38 1.44 18.63
CA MET A 1 6.23 2.44 17.93
C MET A 1 7.17 1.80 16.91
N LEU A 2 7.95 0.78 17.28
CA LEU A 2 8.94 0.13 16.40
C LEU A 2 8.36 -0.38 15.07
N TRP A 3 7.20 -1.05 15.08
CA TRP A 3 6.55 -1.52 13.85
C TRP A 3 6.25 -0.38 12.87
N LEU A 4 5.79 0.78 13.38
CA LEU A 4 5.48 1.95 12.55
C LEU A 4 6.74 2.50 11.88
N LEU A 5 7.87 2.50 12.57
CA LEU A 5 9.15 2.91 12.01
C LEU A 5 9.59 1.97 10.88
N LEU A 6 9.51 0.65 11.11
CA LEU A 6 9.83 -0.34 10.07
C LEU A 6 8.93 -0.17 8.85
N PHE A 7 7.62 -0.02 9.06
CA PHE A 7 6.66 0.22 8.00
C PHE A 7 6.95 1.51 7.25
N ALA A 8 7.22 2.59 7.97
CA ALA A 8 7.50 3.88 7.37
C ALA A 8 8.81 3.86 6.57
N CYS A 9 9.88 3.26 7.11
CA CYS A 9 11.14 3.07 6.39
C CYS A 9 10.94 2.29 5.10
N TRP A 10 10.18 1.18 5.14
CA TRP A 10 9.89 0.39 3.95
C TRP A 10 9.10 1.20 2.90
N ASN A 11 8.08 1.96 3.33
CA ASN A 11 7.31 2.84 2.44
C ASN A 11 8.15 3.96 1.81
N VAL A 12 9.05 4.56 2.58
CA VAL A 12 9.96 5.60 2.07
C VAL A 12 10.88 5.02 1.00
N VAL A 13 11.42 3.82 1.22
CA VAL A 13 12.26 3.13 0.23
C VAL A 13 11.44 2.74 -1.02
N LEU A 14 10.19 2.33 -0.85
CA LEU A 14 9.26 2.08 -1.97
C LEU A 14 9.06 3.34 -2.81
N ILE A 15 8.70 4.45 -2.16
CA ILE A 15 8.48 5.75 -2.81
C ILE A 15 9.75 6.22 -3.51
N TYR A 16 10.91 6.10 -2.86
CA TYR A 16 12.19 6.50 -3.44
C TYR A 16 12.54 5.69 -4.69
N ASN A 17 12.38 4.35 -4.65
CA ASN A 17 12.65 3.50 -5.80
C ASN A 17 11.69 3.76 -6.95
N ASP A 18 10.40 3.99 -6.65
CA ASP A 18 9.41 4.33 -7.66
C ASP A 18 9.69 5.69 -8.31
N LEU A 19 10.09 6.70 -7.54
CA LEU A 19 10.47 8.01 -8.06
C LEU A 19 11.75 7.98 -8.90
N ARG A 20 12.78 7.26 -8.43
CA ARG A 20 14.11 7.27 -9.06
C ARG A 20 14.18 6.35 -10.28
N TYR A 21 13.68 5.13 -10.12
CA TYR A 21 13.86 4.05 -11.10
C TYR A 21 12.56 3.66 -11.81
N ARG A 22 11.40 4.20 -11.40
CA ARG A 22 10.06 3.84 -11.92
C ARG A 22 9.81 2.32 -11.88
N ARG A 23 10.42 1.66 -10.89
CA ARG A 23 10.40 0.20 -10.73
C ARG A 23 10.46 -0.14 -9.25
N VAL A 24 9.66 -1.14 -8.86
CA VAL A 24 9.71 -1.72 -7.52
C VAL A 24 10.63 -2.95 -7.57
N PRO A 25 11.81 -2.93 -6.92
CA PRO A 25 12.74 -4.06 -6.96
C PRO A 25 12.19 -5.25 -6.17
N ASN A 26 12.40 -6.46 -6.70
CA ASN A 26 11.96 -7.69 -6.02
C ASN A 26 12.58 -7.84 -4.63
N THR A 27 13.80 -7.35 -4.43
CA THR A 27 14.47 -7.34 -3.12
C THR A 27 13.65 -6.59 -2.07
N LEU A 28 13.05 -5.45 -2.42
CA LEU A 28 12.23 -4.67 -1.50
C LEU A 28 10.94 -5.42 -1.12
N ILE A 29 10.35 -6.13 -2.08
CA ILE A 29 9.17 -6.97 -1.85
C ILE A 29 9.49 -8.11 -0.89
N VAL A 30 10.62 -8.81 -1.11
CA VAL A 30 11.06 -9.91 -0.25
C VAL A 30 11.37 -9.40 1.16
N VAL A 31 12.11 -8.29 1.28
CA VAL A 31 12.42 -7.66 2.58
C VAL A 31 11.14 -7.27 3.32
N GLY A 32 10.17 -6.66 2.62
CA GLY A 32 8.87 -6.30 3.21
C GLY A 32 8.07 -7.51 3.67
N PHE A 33 8.03 -8.57 2.86
CA PHE A 33 7.35 -9.82 3.21
C PHE A 33 7.95 -10.47 4.44
N VAL A 34 9.27 -10.68 4.44
CA VAL A 34 10.00 -11.34 5.53
C VAL A 34 9.92 -10.52 6.82
N ALA A 35 10.08 -9.19 6.75
CA ALA A 35 9.99 -8.33 7.92
C ALA A 35 8.63 -8.44 8.62
N GLN A 36 7.52 -8.42 7.86
CA GLN A 36 6.19 -8.56 8.43
C GLN A 36 5.92 -9.97 8.96
N LEU A 37 6.35 -11.00 8.22
CA LEU A 37 6.21 -12.39 8.66
C LEU A 37 6.95 -12.62 9.98
N LEU A 38 8.22 -12.20 10.07
CA LEU A 38 9.01 -12.29 11.28
C LEU A 38 8.38 -11.52 12.44
N TRP A 39 7.82 -10.33 12.17
CA TRP A 39 7.12 -9.56 13.21
C TRP A 39 5.90 -10.30 13.75
N LEU A 40 5.06 -10.86 12.87
CA LEU A 40 3.86 -11.60 13.27
C LEU A 40 4.20 -12.92 13.97
N LEU A 41 5.26 -13.60 13.55
CA LEU A 41 5.77 -14.80 14.24
C LEU A 41 6.33 -14.45 15.62
N ALA A 42 7.11 -13.37 15.74
CA ALA A 42 7.60 -12.89 17.03
C ALA A 42 6.42 -12.55 17.97
N ALA A 43 5.39 -11.90 17.45
CA ALA A 43 4.17 -11.59 18.20
C ALA A 43 3.38 -12.84 18.65
N ALA A 44 3.49 -13.95 17.90
CA ALA A 44 2.83 -15.20 18.24
C ALA A 44 3.59 -16.05 19.28
N PHE A 45 4.92 -16.02 19.26
CA PHE A 45 5.75 -16.94 20.06
C PHE A 45 6.55 -16.27 21.18
N VAL A 46 6.79 -14.96 21.14
CA VAL A 46 7.59 -14.24 22.13
C VAL A 46 6.67 -13.55 23.14
N PRO A 47 6.67 -13.97 24.42
CA PRO A 47 5.88 -13.32 25.46
C PRO A 47 6.27 -11.84 25.59
N GLY A 48 5.26 -10.96 25.60
CA GLY A 48 5.47 -9.51 25.68
C GLY A 48 5.73 -8.81 24.34
N TRP A 49 5.84 -9.55 23.23
CA TRP A 49 5.88 -8.94 21.91
C TRP A 49 4.47 -8.56 21.43
N THR A 50 4.33 -7.36 20.88
CA THR A 50 3.04 -6.82 20.48
C THR A 50 2.78 -7.00 18.99
N TYR A 51 1.56 -7.37 18.65
CA TYR A 51 1.09 -7.35 17.27
C TYR A 51 1.08 -5.93 16.68
N PRO A 52 1.07 -5.83 15.34
CA PRO A 52 0.93 -4.54 14.66
C PRO A 52 -0.29 -3.76 15.18
N PRO A 53 -0.19 -2.42 15.26
CA PRO A 53 -1.35 -1.61 15.58
C PRO A 53 -2.45 -1.89 14.55
N ARG A 54 -3.67 -2.14 15.03
CA ARG A 54 -4.85 -2.45 14.20
C ARG A 54 -4.76 -3.79 13.46
N TRP A 55 -4.03 -4.74 14.03
CA TRP A 55 -4.02 -6.09 13.51
C TRP A 55 -5.43 -6.70 13.56
N THR A 56 -5.89 -7.18 12.40
CA THR A 56 -7.22 -7.77 12.19
C THR A 56 -7.18 -9.30 12.14
N GLY A 57 -6.04 -9.91 12.45
CA GLY A 57 -5.85 -11.36 12.46
C GLY A 57 -5.18 -11.90 11.19
N TRP A 58 -4.72 -13.15 11.27
CA TRP A 58 -3.98 -13.82 10.19
C TRP A 58 -4.79 -13.93 8.89
N LEU A 59 -6.10 -14.22 8.98
CA LEU A 59 -6.98 -14.34 7.83
C LEU A 59 -7.07 -13.01 7.05
N MET A 60 -7.19 -11.88 7.75
CA MET A 60 -7.30 -10.57 7.13
C MET A 60 -5.98 -10.10 6.49
N CYS A 61 -4.84 -10.41 7.12
CA CYS A 61 -3.51 -10.17 6.52
C CYS A 61 -3.30 -11.03 5.28
N GLY A 62 -3.68 -12.31 5.32
CA GLY A 62 -3.65 -13.22 4.18
C GLY A 62 -4.56 -12.74 3.06
N ALA A 63 -5.80 -12.39 3.37
CA ALA A 63 -6.76 -11.85 2.40
C ALA A 63 -6.26 -10.55 1.76
N GLY A 64 -5.64 -9.65 2.53
CA GLY A 64 -5.00 -8.44 2.01
C GLY A 64 -3.87 -8.76 1.02
N PHE A 65 -3.01 -9.74 1.33
CA PHE A 65 -1.98 -10.20 0.40
C PHE A 65 -2.57 -10.81 -0.88
N LEU A 66 -3.58 -11.69 -0.75
CA LEU A 66 -4.24 -12.33 -1.88
C LEU A 66 -5.06 -11.34 -2.73
N ALA A 67 -5.53 -10.23 -2.16
CA ALA A 67 -6.27 -9.20 -2.91
C ALA A 67 -5.46 -8.65 -4.10
N ALA A 68 -4.13 -8.67 -4.03
CA ALA A 68 -3.27 -8.30 -5.15
C ALA A 68 -3.47 -9.20 -6.39
N LEU A 69 -3.88 -10.46 -6.21
CA LEU A 69 -4.15 -11.38 -7.32
C LEU A 69 -5.29 -10.89 -8.21
N LEU A 70 -6.25 -10.15 -7.66
CA LEU A 70 -7.35 -9.52 -8.42
C LEU A 70 -6.84 -8.50 -9.43
N PHE A 71 -5.61 -7.99 -9.27
CA PHE A 71 -4.98 -7.02 -10.16
C PHE A 71 -4.10 -7.68 -11.23
N LEU A 72 -3.93 -9.01 -11.22
CA LEU A 72 -3.21 -9.73 -12.29
C LEU A 72 -3.84 -9.57 -13.68
N PRO A 73 -5.19 -9.58 -13.85
CA PRO A 73 -5.80 -9.30 -15.15
C PRO A 73 -5.48 -7.90 -15.67
N LEU A 74 -5.39 -6.90 -14.78
CA LEU A 74 -5.02 -5.53 -15.12
C LEU A 74 -3.55 -5.43 -15.55
N TRP A 75 -2.68 -6.19 -14.89
CA TRP A 75 -1.28 -6.34 -15.31
C TRP A 75 -1.18 -7.00 -16.70
N GLY A 76 -1.92 -8.08 -16.95
CA GLY A 76 -1.97 -8.75 -18.25
C GLY A 76 -2.41 -7.83 -19.40
N ARG A 77 -3.33 -6.90 -19.10
CA ARG A 77 -3.78 -5.84 -20.03
C ARG A 77 -2.83 -4.64 -20.13
N ARG A 78 -1.68 -4.67 -19.45
CA ARG A 78 -0.69 -3.57 -19.37
C ARG A 78 -1.28 -2.25 -18.85
N LEU A 79 -2.39 -2.31 -18.12
CA LEU A 79 -3.00 -1.15 -17.46
C LEU A 79 -2.27 -0.81 -16.16
N MET A 80 -1.60 -1.80 -15.56
CA MET A 80 -0.90 -1.68 -14.29
C MET A 80 0.49 -2.32 -14.36
N GLY A 81 1.47 -1.72 -13.68
CA GLY A 81 2.82 -2.26 -13.62
C GLY A 81 2.89 -3.49 -12.71
N ALA A 82 3.76 -4.45 -13.06
CA ALA A 82 4.04 -5.60 -12.19
C ALA A 82 4.57 -5.17 -10.80
N GLY A 83 5.23 -4.00 -10.73
CA GLY A 83 5.71 -3.43 -9.48
C GLY A 83 4.57 -2.99 -8.56
N ASP A 84 3.52 -2.38 -9.12
CA ASP A 84 2.39 -1.86 -8.36
C ASP A 84 1.58 -3.01 -7.72
N VAL A 85 1.34 -4.09 -8.48
CA VAL A 85 0.66 -5.29 -7.97
C VAL A 85 1.42 -5.90 -6.81
N LYS A 86 2.76 -5.98 -6.91
CA LYS A 86 3.61 -6.48 -5.82
C LYS A 86 3.57 -5.56 -4.60
N ALA A 87 3.58 -4.23 -4.81
CA ALA A 87 3.48 -3.27 -3.72
C ALA A 87 2.13 -3.40 -2.98
N ILE A 88 1.02 -3.55 -3.71
CA ILE A 88 -0.31 -3.82 -3.13
C ILE A 88 -0.30 -5.09 -2.29
N ALA A 89 0.32 -6.18 -2.79
CA ALA A 89 0.38 -7.44 -2.06
C ALA A 89 1.06 -7.25 -0.69
N ILE A 90 2.21 -6.58 -0.67
CA ILE A 90 2.95 -6.35 0.57
C ILE A 90 2.21 -5.37 1.48
N GLN A 91 1.64 -4.29 0.95
CA GLN A 91 0.80 -3.38 1.75
C GLN A 91 -0.38 -4.11 2.40
N GLY A 92 -1.01 -5.03 1.65
CA GLY A 92 -2.10 -5.87 2.14
C GLY A 92 -1.67 -6.84 3.24
N LEU A 93 -0.45 -7.36 3.18
CA LEU A 93 0.12 -8.19 4.24
C LEU A 93 0.39 -7.39 5.53
N TRP A 94 0.89 -6.16 5.38
CA TRP A 94 1.22 -5.30 6.52
C TRP A 94 -0.01 -4.72 7.19
N LEU A 95 -0.97 -4.23 6.41
CA LEU A 95 -2.14 -3.51 6.90
C LEU A 95 -3.37 -4.43 7.09
N GLY A 96 -3.51 -5.46 6.27
CA GLY A 96 -4.74 -6.23 6.13
C GLY A 96 -5.69 -5.68 5.06
N LEU A 97 -6.73 -6.45 4.73
CA LEU A 97 -7.64 -6.15 3.61
C LEU A 97 -8.41 -4.82 3.75
N ALA A 98 -9.03 -4.56 4.91
CA ALA A 98 -9.83 -3.35 5.13
C ALA A 98 -9.04 -2.05 4.90
N PRO A 99 -7.92 -1.82 5.61
CA PRO A 99 -7.12 -0.62 5.39
C PRO A 99 -6.48 -0.59 4.00
N LEU A 100 -6.18 -1.75 3.39
CA LEU A 100 -5.69 -1.79 2.01
C LEU A 100 -6.68 -1.15 1.04
N ILE A 101 -7.98 -1.45 1.15
CA ILE A 101 -9.00 -0.85 0.27
C ILE A 101 -8.98 0.68 0.39
N LEU A 102 -8.90 1.21 1.61
CA LEU A 102 -8.82 2.65 1.83
C LEU A 102 -7.54 3.25 1.22
N VAL A 103 -6.40 2.58 1.40
CA VAL A 103 -5.13 2.98 0.79
C VAL A 103 -5.25 3.02 -0.73
N MET A 104 -5.87 2.03 -1.35
CA MET A 104 -6.05 1.97 -2.79
C MET A 104 -6.98 3.08 -3.31
N VAL A 105 -8.07 3.37 -2.59
CA VAL A 105 -8.98 4.47 -2.93
C VAL A 105 -8.25 5.80 -2.87
N LEU A 106 -7.52 6.07 -1.78
CA LEU A 106 -6.74 7.30 -1.62
C LEU A 106 -5.63 7.42 -2.65
N ALA A 107 -4.90 6.33 -2.92
CA ALA A 107 -3.84 6.31 -3.94
C ALA A 107 -4.40 6.58 -5.34
N SER A 108 -5.56 6.03 -5.67
CA SER A 108 -6.22 6.24 -6.96
C SER A 108 -6.73 7.67 -7.11
N LEU A 109 -7.24 8.27 -6.03
CA LEU A 109 -7.63 9.67 -6.02
C LEU A 109 -6.42 10.58 -6.28
N LEU A 110 -5.31 10.35 -5.58
CA LEU A 110 -4.07 11.10 -5.77
C LEU A 110 -3.50 10.94 -7.19
N ALA A 111 -3.51 9.71 -7.71
CA ALA A 111 -3.10 9.41 -9.09
C ALA A 111 -4.01 10.09 -10.12
N GLY A 112 -5.33 10.14 -9.87
CA GLY A 112 -6.30 10.83 -10.71
C GLY A 112 -6.10 12.35 -10.72
N VAL A 113 -5.85 12.95 -9.56
CA VAL A 113 -5.51 14.38 -9.45
C VAL A 113 -4.21 14.68 -10.20
N HIS A 114 -3.19 13.82 -10.08
CA HIS A 114 -1.94 13.97 -10.83
C HIS A 114 -2.14 13.87 -12.34
N ALA A 115 -2.95 12.91 -12.79
CA ALA A 115 -3.28 12.75 -14.20
C ALA A 115 -4.04 13.97 -14.75
N LEU A 116 -5.01 14.50 -14.00
CA LEU A 116 -5.74 15.71 -14.38
C LEU A 116 -4.81 16.92 -14.45
N ALA A 117 -3.96 17.12 -13.45
CA ALA A 117 -2.97 18.18 -13.43
C ALA A 117 -2.01 18.08 -14.62
N TYR A 118 -1.54 16.87 -14.94
CA TYR A 118 -0.71 16.63 -16.12
C TYR A 118 -1.44 17.03 -17.41
N VAL A 119 -2.70 16.61 -17.60
CA VAL A 119 -3.48 16.96 -18.80
C VAL A 119 -3.64 18.47 -18.91
N VAL A 120 -3.99 19.17 -17.83
CA VAL A 120 -4.15 20.64 -17.83
C VAL A 120 -2.82 21.32 -18.16
N VAL A 121 -1.74 20.97 -17.46
CA VAL A 121 -0.42 21.60 -17.68
C VAL A 121 0.13 21.30 -19.08
N SER A 122 -0.07 20.08 -19.59
CA SER A 122 0.36 19.69 -20.93
C SER A 122 -0.35 20.45 -22.06
N ARG A 123 -1.51 21.06 -21.78
CA ARG A 123 -2.18 21.96 -22.73
C ARG A 123 -1.50 23.32 -22.82
N TYR A 124 -0.79 23.75 -21.79
CA TYR A 124 -0.13 25.07 -21.72
C TYR A 124 1.39 24.99 -21.92
N TRP A 125 2.03 23.87 -21.58
CA TRP A 125 3.48 23.70 -21.59
C TRP A 125 3.89 22.33 -22.17
N ALA A 126 5.02 22.27 -22.88
CA ALA A 126 5.58 21.00 -23.34
C ALA A 126 6.18 20.24 -22.14
N VAL A 127 5.46 19.21 -21.67
CA VAL A 127 5.86 18.42 -20.51
C VAL A 127 6.66 17.19 -20.95
N SER A 128 7.75 16.88 -20.24
CA SER A 128 8.59 15.71 -20.53
C SER A 128 7.83 14.38 -20.44
N HIS A 129 8.16 13.42 -21.33
CA HIS A 129 7.63 12.06 -21.34
C HIS A 129 7.73 11.33 -19.97
N ARG A 130 8.68 11.73 -19.11
CA ARG A 130 8.86 11.16 -17.76
C ARG A 130 7.72 11.50 -16.79
N LEU A 131 7.04 12.62 -17.00
CA LEU A 131 5.88 13.06 -16.19
C LEU A 131 4.57 12.42 -16.67
N ARG A 132 4.57 11.81 -17.86
CA ARG A 132 3.42 11.02 -18.36
C ARG A 132 3.26 9.69 -17.61
N GLN A 133 4.34 9.16 -17.04
CA GLN A 133 4.31 7.92 -16.26
C GLN A 133 3.86 8.23 -14.83
N ILE A 134 2.65 7.82 -14.49
CA ILE A 134 2.06 8.00 -13.16
C ILE A 134 2.76 7.04 -12.18
N PRO A 135 3.46 7.54 -11.15
CA PRO A 135 4.07 6.71 -10.11
C PRO A 135 3.01 6.22 -9.13
N TYR A 136 2.28 5.17 -9.49
CA TYR A 136 1.19 4.67 -8.65
C TYR A 136 1.70 4.09 -7.32
N ALA A 137 2.84 3.39 -7.32
CA ALA A 137 3.48 2.89 -6.10
C ALA A 137 3.87 4.01 -5.12
N MET A 138 4.28 5.18 -5.60
CA MET A 138 4.48 6.37 -4.75
C MET A 138 3.18 6.78 -4.04
N TYR A 139 2.07 6.89 -4.78
CA TYR A 139 0.78 7.28 -4.21
C TYR A 139 0.25 6.23 -3.24
N LEU A 140 0.45 4.95 -3.54
CA LEU A 140 0.19 3.86 -2.60
C LEU A 140 0.96 4.03 -1.30
N GLY A 141 2.27 4.31 -1.36
CA GLY A 141 3.08 4.50 -0.16
C GLY A 141 2.64 5.70 0.68
N ILE A 142 2.31 6.83 0.04
CA ILE A 142 1.81 8.03 0.73
C ILE A 142 0.45 7.76 1.38
N ALA A 143 -0.45 7.11 0.65
CA ALA A 143 -1.76 6.73 1.17
C ALA A 143 -1.63 5.77 2.35
N ALA A 144 -0.73 4.80 2.26
CA ALA A 144 -0.45 3.83 3.32
C ALA A 144 0.06 4.49 4.60
N LEU A 145 1.00 5.42 4.49
CA LEU A 145 1.48 6.22 5.63
C LEU A 145 0.35 7.04 6.26
N SER A 146 -0.49 7.66 5.44
CA SER A 146 -1.65 8.44 5.90
C SER A 146 -2.66 7.57 6.67
N VAL A 147 -3.03 6.41 6.11
CA VAL A 147 -4.02 5.50 6.72
C VAL A 147 -3.53 4.95 8.05
N VAL A 148 -2.24 4.61 8.16
CA VAL A 148 -1.66 4.13 9.42
C VAL A 148 -1.68 5.18 10.52
N LEU A 149 -1.53 6.46 10.18
CA LEU A 149 -1.60 7.57 11.13
C LEU A 149 -3.04 8.04 11.41
N MET A 150 -4.01 7.63 10.58
CA MET A 150 -5.39 8.08 10.68
C MET A 150 -6.00 7.74 12.05
N PRO A 151 -6.62 8.68 12.79
CA PRO A 151 -7.21 8.41 14.10
C PRO A 151 -8.31 7.34 14.08
N LEU A 152 -8.45 6.56 15.17
CA LEU A 152 -9.45 5.49 15.29
C LEU A 152 -10.90 6.00 15.27
N ASN A 153 -11.12 7.25 15.68
CA ASN A 153 -12.41 7.93 15.62
C ASN A 153 -12.72 8.50 14.23
N SER A 154 -11.85 8.28 13.24
CA SER A 154 -12.11 8.75 11.89
C SER A 154 -13.30 8.00 11.27
N PRO A 155 -14.29 8.71 10.69
CA PRO A 155 -15.41 8.07 10.00
C PRO A 155 -14.97 7.10 8.90
N TRP A 156 -13.87 7.41 8.22
CA TRP A 156 -13.30 6.57 7.16
C TRP A 156 -12.76 5.25 7.71
N TYR A 157 -12.08 5.28 8.85
CA TYR A 157 -11.59 4.07 9.50
C TYR A 157 -12.76 3.22 10.01
N SER A 158 -13.74 3.83 10.67
CA SER A 158 -14.95 3.15 11.14
C SER A 158 -15.70 2.49 9.99
N TRP A 159 -15.86 3.21 8.86
CA TRP A 159 -16.46 2.67 7.65
C TRP A 159 -15.67 1.50 7.08
N CYS A 160 -14.33 1.54 7.02
CA CYS A 160 -13.55 0.40 6.53
C CYS A 160 -13.61 -0.80 7.48
N SER A 161 -13.60 -0.55 8.80
CA SER A 161 -13.61 -1.62 9.80
C SER A 161 -14.97 -2.33 9.88
N SER A 162 -16.09 -1.63 9.64
CA SER A 162 -17.42 -2.23 9.70
C SER A 162 -17.65 -3.33 8.67
N TRP A 163 -16.93 -3.28 7.53
CA TRP A 163 -17.01 -4.30 6.48
C TRP A 163 -16.36 -5.62 6.89
N CYS A 164 -15.50 -5.58 7.91
CA CYS A 164 -14.82 -6.76 8.43
C CYS A 164 -15.53 -7.32 9.67
N SER A 165 -16.26 -6.49 10.41
CA SER A 165 -16.98 -6.88 11.62
C SER A 165 -18.34 -7.53 11.36
N THR A 166 -18.89 -7.43 10.14
CA THR A 166 -20.19 -8.02 9.78
C THR A 166 -20.10 -9.49 9.35
N ALA A 167 -18.90 -10.08 9.38
CA ALA A 167 -18.64 -11.47 8.99
C ALA A 167 -18.48 -12.44 10.19
N SER A 168 -18.87 -12.04 11.41
CA SER A 168 -18.91 -12.89 12.61
C SER A 168 -20.32 -13.27 12.99
#